data_AF-A0A7V3H7U3-F1
#
_entry.id   AF-A0A7V3H7U3-F1
#
_cell.length_a   1.000
_cell.length_b   1.000
_cell.length_c   1.000
_cell.angle_alpha   90.00
_cell.angle_beta   90.00
_cell.angle_gamma   90.00
#
_symmetry.space_group_name_H-M   'P 1'
#
loop_
_entity.id
_entity.type
_entity.pdbx_description
1 polymer ?
#
loop_
_entity_poly.entity_id
_entity_poly.type
_entity_poly.pdbx_seq_one_letter_code
_entity_poly.pdbx_strand_id
1 'polypeptide(L)'
;MGKRDSLLLTLLLLPLHADVQVLADIEVRSDRLSGSDTLIRGDTFLSAAPMQQQIRVEKALQVAGTNGDPVKALQSLAGVVSTGNDNASEIYIHGAKPRETYYNLNHLPLGY
;
A
#
# COMPACT_ATOMS: atom_id res chain seq x y z
N MET A 1 71.06 5.31 -24.72
CA MET A 1 70.85 5.41 -23.27
C MET A 1 69.95 6.60 -23.02
N GLY A 2 68.70 6.38 -22.58
CA GLY A 2 67.73 7.47 -22.39
C GLY A 2 66.36 6.93 -21.98
N LYS A 3 66.23 6.54 -20.71
CA LYS A 3 64.95 6.26 -20.03
C LYS A 3 64.28 7.59 -19.71
N ARG A 4 62.96 7.72 -19.97
CA ARG A 4 61.96 8.51 -19.22
C ARG A 4 60.58 7.94 -19.60
N ASP A 5 60.01 7.04 -18.82
CA ASP A 5 59.17 7.30 -17.64
C ASP A 5 57.79 7.90 -17.99
N SER A 6 56.80 6.98 -18.01
CA SER A 6 55.45 7.06 -17.46
C SER A 6 54.84 8.44 -17.16
N LEU A 7 53.68 8.73 -17.76
CA LEU A 7 52.57 9.41 -17.09
C LEU A 7 51.24 9.15 -17.81
N LEU A 8 50.51 8.18 -17.26
CA LEU A 8 49.06 8.18 -17.01
C LEU A 8 48.20 9.14 -17.86
N LEU A 9 47.41 8.56 -18.77
CA LEU A 9 46.03 9.02 -18.97
C LEU A 9 45.17 7.87 -19.51
N THR A 10 44.97 6.85 -18.67
CA THR A 10 43.98 5.80 -18.88
C THR A 10 42.59 6.43 -18.72
N LEU A 11 42.00 6.85 -19.85
CA LEU A 11 40.64 7.37 -19.89
C LEU A 11 39.69 6.25 -19.46
N LEU A 12 39.08 6.46 -18.29
CA LEU A 12 38.27 5.52 -17.55
C LEU A 12 37.05 5.08 -18.37
N LEU A 13 36.94 3.77 -18.60
CA LEU A 13 35.74 3.08 -19.08
C LEU A 13 34.56 3.40 -18.14
N LEU A 14 33.51 4.04 -18.66
CA LEU A 14 32.18 4.08 -18.02
C LEU A 14 31.16 3.48 -19.00
N PRO A 15 30.67 2.25 -18.79
CA PRO A 15 29.48 1.78 -19.47
C PRO A 15 28.26 2.46 -18.84
N LEU A 16 27.68 3.39 -19.59
CA LEU A 16 26.41 4.04 -19.30
C LEU A 16 25.30 2.98 -19.35
N HIS A 17 24.92 2.41 -18.21
CA HIS A 17 23.76 1.53 -18.11
C HIS A 17 22.50 2.38 -18.08
N ALA A 18 21.93 2.63 -19.25
CA ALA A 18 20.57 3.17 -19.36
C ALA A 18 19.59 2.00 -19.13
N ASP A 19 19.06 1.89 -17.91
CA ASP A 19 17.88 1.06 -17.65
C ASP A 19 16.66 1.73 -18.30
N VAL A 20 16.32 1.28 -19.50
CA VAL A 20 15.04 1.58 -20.14
C VAL A 20 14.00 0.72 -19.43
N GLN A 21 13.27 1.31 -18.47
CA GLN A 21 12.09 0.66 -17.92
C GLN A 21 11.02 0.56 -19.00
N VAL A 22 10.90 -0.62 -19.59
CA VAL A 22 9.80 -1.01 -20.47
C VAL A 22 8.53 -1.01 -19.61
N LEU A 23 7.61 -0.08 -19.89
CA LEU A 23 6.24 -0.14 -19.38
C LEU A 23 5.58 -1.38 -19.99
N ALA A 24 5.63 -2.49 -19.25
CA ALA A 24 4.89 -3.68 -19.60
C ALA A 24 3.39 -3.38 -19.48
N ASP A 25 2.73 -3.54 -20.61
CA ASP A 25 1.30 -3.55 -20.85
C ASP A 25 0.47 -3.97 -19.62
N ILE A 26 -0.40 -3.07 -19.12
CA ILE A 26 -1.36 -3.41 -18.06
C ILE A 26 -2.51 -4.14 -18.75
N GLU A 27 -2.34 -5.44 -18.94
CA GLU A 27 -3.39 -6.31 -19.47
C GLU A 27 -4.52 -6.45 -18.43
N VAL A 28 -5.67 -5.83 -18.69
CA VAL A 28 -6.88 -5.94 -17.86
C VAL A 28 -7.57 -7.27 -18.16
N ARG A 29 -7.32 -8.29 -17.32
CA ARG A 29 -8.10 -9.54 -17.35
C ARG A 29 -9.47 -9.32 -16.72
N SER A 30 -10.52 -9.25 -17.53
CA SER A 30 -11.91 -9.31 -17.06
C SER A 30 -12.39 -10.76 -17.02
N ASP A 31 -12.06 -11.50 -15.97
CA ASP A 31 -12.67 -12.81 -15.76
C ASP A 31 -14.09 -12.63 -15.16
N ARG A 32 -15.04 -12.70 -16.09
CA ARG A 32 -16.50 -12.90 -15.99
C ARG A 32 -17.09 -13.12 -14.58
N LEU A 33 -17.90 -12.15 -14.12
CA LEU A 33 -18.95 -12.37 -13.11
C LEU A 33 -20.31 -12.39 -13.80
N SER A 34 -20.86 -13.59 -13.94
CA SER A 34 -22.24 -13.85 -14.34
C SER A 34 -23.13 -13.85 -13.10
N GLY A 35 -24.05 -12.90 -12.99
CA GLY A 35 -25.19 -12.98 -12.05
C GLY A 35 -25.53 -11.71 -11.30
N SER A 36 -26.69 -11.12 -11.65
CA SER A 36 -27.40 -10.00 -11.00
C SER A 36 -26.76 -8.61 -11.08
N ASP A 37 -27.53 -7.74 -11.74
CA ASP A 37 -27.30 -6.35 -12.11
C ASP A 37 -27.30 -5.41 -10.90
N THR A 38 -26.22 -5.42 -10.12
CA THR A 38 -25.82 -4.29 -9.27
C THR A 38 -24.30 -4.28 -9.21
N LEU A 39 -23.68 -3.49 -10.08
CA LEU A 39 -22.24 -3.23 -10.02
C LEU A 39 -21.93 -2.41 -8.76
N ILE A 40 -21.82 -3.06 -7.60
CA ILE A 40 -21.10 -2.49 -6.46
C ILE A 40 -19.62 -2.51 -6.85
N ARG A 41 -19.20 -1.39 -7.45
CA ARG A 41 -17.86 -1.07 -7.94
C ARG A 41 -16.76 -1.60 -7.01
N GLY A 42 -16.07 -2.65 -7.46
CA GLY A 42 -14.99 -3.34 -6.73
C GLY A 42 -13.63 -2.65 -6.77
N ASP A 43 -13.54 -1.39 -7.21
CA ASP A 43 -12.28 -0.78 -7.64
C ASP A 43 -11.79 0.35 -6.72
N THR A 44 -11.80 0.14 -5.40
CA THR A 44 -11.19 1.11 -4.46
C THR A 44 -9.73 0.77 -4.13
N PHE A 45 -9.31 -0.46 -4.43
CA PHE A 45 -7.97 -0.94 -4.12
C PHE A 45 -7.08 -0.90 -5.35
N LEU A 46 -6.04 -0.07 -5.31
CA LEU A 46 -5.02 0.01 -6.34
C LEU A 46 -3.86 -0.90 -5.93
N SER A 47 -3.72 -2.06 -6.57
CA SER A 47 -2.66 -3.03 -6.24
C SER A 47 -1.24 -2.47 -6.41
N ALA A 48 -1.07 -1.41 -7.20
CA ALA A 48 0.21 -0.75 -7.42
C ALA A 48 0.47 0.42 -6.45
N ALA A 49 -0.45 0.75 -5.54
CA ALA A 49 -0.26 1.82 -4.57
C ALA A 49 0.51 1.30 -3.34
N PRO A 50 1.76 1.73 -3.11
CA PRO A 50 2.64 1.12 -2.11
C PRO A 50 2.18 1.31 -0.66
N MET A 51 1.40 2.36 -0.39
CA MET A 51 0.92 2.69 0.96
C MET A 51 -0.52 2.24 1.21
N GLN A 52 -1.14 1.54 0.24
CA GLN A 52 -2.50 1.05 0.40
C GLN A 52 -2.49 -0.37 0.98
N GLN A 53 -3.33 -0.61 1.97
CA GLN A 53 -3.48 -1.92 2.60
C GLN A 53 -4.94 -2.38 2.52
N GLN A 54 -5.14 -3.68 2.28
CA GLN A 54 -6.46 -4.30 2.25
C GLN A 54 -6.45 -5.56 3.13
N ILE A 55 -7.46 -5.69 3.99
CA ILE A 55 -7.73 -6.91 4.73
C ILE A 55 -9.05 -7.49 4.21
N ARG A 56 -9.03 -8.76 3.79
CA ARG A 56 -10.24 -9.51 3.45
C ARG A 56 -10.93 -10.00 4.72
N VAL A 57 -12.24 -10.24 4.65
CA VAL A 57 -13.06 -10.66 5.79
C VAL A 57 -12.48 -11.90 6.50
N GLU A 58 -12.04 -12.90 5.74
CA GLU A 58 -11.50 -14.15 6.29
C GLU A 58 -10.24 -13.89 7.12
N LYS A 59 -9.39 -12.97 6.66
CA LYS A 59 -8.16 -12.57 7.36
C LYS A 59 -8.48 -11.69 8.57
N ALA A 60 -9.44 -10.77 8.47
CA ALA A 60 -9.86 -9.93 9.59
C ALA A 60 -10.41 -10.77 10.75
N LEU A 61 -11.20 -11.79 10.45
CA LEU A 61 -11.76 -12.70 11.46
C LEU A 61 -10.70 -13.60 12.12
N GLN A 62 -9.55 -13.81 11.47
CA GLN A 62 -8.43 -14.58 12.02
C GLN A 62 -7.50 -13.75 12.90
N VAL A 63 -7.63 -12.42 12.93
CA VAL A 63 -6.82 -11.58 13.81
C VAL A 63 -7.19 -11.87 15.25
N ALA A 64 -6.21 -12.32 16.03
CA ALA A 64 -6.41 -12.70 17.43
C ALA A 64 -6.93 -11.51 18.26
N GLY A 65 -7.88 -11.78 19.15
CA GLY A 65 -8.44 -10.76 20.04
C GLY A 65 -9.40 -9.77 19.36
N THR A 66 -9.76 -9.97 18.09
CA THR A 66 -10.80 -9.14 17.44
C THR A 66 -12.18 -9.41 18.01
N ASN A 67 -12.58 -10.68 18.18
CA ASN A 67 -13.94 -11.04 18.62
C ASN A 67 -15.06 -10.32 17.84
N GLY A 68 -14.82 -10.00 16.56
CA GLY A 68 -15.75 -9.23 15.72
C GLY A 68 -15.58 -7.71 15.77
N ASP A 69 -14.62 -7.18 16.53
CA ASP A 69 -14.27 -5.76 16.55
C ASP A 69 -13.40 -5.37 15.33
N PRO A 70 -13.92 -4.54 14.41
CA PRO A 70 -13.16 -4.09 13.25
C PRO A 70 -11.97 -3.19 13.61
N VAL A 71 -12.02 -2.46 14.73
CA VAL A 71 -10.92 -1.59 15.18
C VAL A 71 -9.69 -2.42 15.55
N LYS A 72 -9.89 -3.54 16.25
CA LYS A 72 -8.81 -4.49 16.58
C LYS A 72 -8.21 -5.11 15.31
N ALA A 73 -9.03 -5.37 14.29
CA ALA A 73 -8.53 -5.85 13.01
C ALA A 73 -7.68 -4.78 12.31
N LEU A 74 -8.09 -3.51 12.35
CA LEU A 74 -7.31 -2.38 11.81
C LEU A 74 -5.99 -2.20 12.57
N GLN A 75 -5.94 -2.39 13.88
CA GLN A 75 -4.70 -2.33 14.67
C GLN A 75 -3.66 -3.38 14.27
N SER A 76 -4.05 -4.45 13.55
CA SER A 76 -3.09 -5.42 13.02
C SER A 76 -2.28 -4.89 11.82
N LEU A 77 -2.68 -3.75 11.26
CA LEU A 77 -2.01 -3.12 10.14
C LEU A 77 -0.79 -2.31 10.58
N ALA A 78 0.25 -2.35 9.75
CA ALA A 78 1.48 -1.60 10.03
C ALA A 78 1.22 -0.10 10.01
N GLY A 79 1.62 0.59 11.09
CA GLY A 79 1.44 2.04 11.23
C GLY A 79 0.09 2.46 11.81
N VAL A 80 -0.78 1.51 12.18
CA VAL A 80 -2.06 1.80 12.83
C VAL A 80 -1.96 1.56 14.34
N VAL A 81 -2.35 2.56 15.13
CA VAL A 81 -2.40 2.49 16.59
C VAL A 81 -3.78 2.99 17.04
N SER A 82 -4.33 2.46 18.13
CA SER A 82 -5.50 3.07 18.77
C SER A 82 -5.27 3.21 20.27
N THR A 83 -5.83 4.27 20.84
CA THR A 83 -5.61 4.69 22.24
C THR A 83 -6.80 4.40 23.16
N GLY A 84 -7.83 3.69 22.68
CA GLY A 84 -9.04 3.37 23.44
C GLY A 84 -9.17 1.90 23.80
N ASN A 85 -9.81 1.60 24.94
CA ASN A 85 -10.00 0.22 25.37
C ASN A 85 -11.28 -0.42 24.83
N ASP A 86 -12.44 0.27 24.81
CA ASP A 86 -13.71 -0.45 24.52
C ASP A 86 -14.83 0.37 23.83
N ASN A 87 -14.97 1.69 24.06
CA ASN A 87 -16.14 2.47 23.56
C ASN A 87 -15.80 3.69 22.71
N ALA A 88 -14.55 4.15 22.73
CA ALA A 88 -14.09 5.30 21.98
C ALA A 88 -12.62 5.07 21.63
N SER A 89 -12.40 4.36 20.53
CA SER A 89 -11.06 4.07 20.02
C SER A 89 -10.72 5.06 18.92
N GLU A 90 -9.90 6.03 19.26
CA GLU A 90 -9.28 6.90 18.27
C GLU A 90 -8.20 6.14 17.50
N ILE A 91 -8.27 6.14 16.17
CA ILE A 91 -7.27 5.49 15.33
C ILE A 91 -6.27 6.52 14.83
N TYR A 92 -4.99 6.24 15.05
CA TYR A 92 -3.84 6.99 14.58
C TYR A 92 -3.19 6.18 13.45
N ILE A 93 -2.98 6.80 12.31
CA ILE A 93 -2.35 6.17 11.14
C ILE A 93 -1.07 6.95 10.83
N HIS A 94 0.09 6.30 10.96
CA HIS A 94 1.41 6.92 10.78
C HIS A 94 1.63 8.21 11.59
N GLY A 95 1.03 8.30 12.78
CA GLY A 95 1.14 9.47 13.66
C GLY A 95 0.22 10.65 13.30
N ALA A 96 -0.62 10.52 12.26
CA ALA A 96 -1.67 11.49 11.97
C ALA A 96 -2.69 11.56 13.11
N LYS A 97 -3.27 12.75 13.32
CA LYS A 97 -4.29 12.94 14.36
C LYS A 97 -5.56 12.19 13.96
N PRO A 98 -6.36 11.68 14.92
CA PRO A 98 -7.57 10.92 14.59
C PRO A 98 -8.57 11.68 13.71
N ARG A 99 -8.67 13.00 13.93
CA ARG A 99 -9.51 13.92 13.13
C ARG A 99 -9.01 14.18 11.70
N GLU A 100 -7.81 13.72 11.35
CA GLU A 100 -7.23 13.79 10.01
C GLU A 100 -7.48 12.50 9.22
N THR A 101 -8.05 11.47 9.87
CA THR A 101 -8.45 10.20 9.26
C THR A 101 -9.90 10.27 8.80
N TYR A 102 -10.15 9.89 7.55
CA TYR A 102 -11.50 9.80 6.99
C TYR A 102 -12.02 8.37 7.01
N TYR A 103 -13.20 8.17 7.57
CA TYR A 103 -13.87 6.87 7.60
C TYR A 103 -15.04 6.86 6.62
N ASN A 104 -15.09 5.84 5.77
CA ASN A 104 -16.20 5.62 4.87
C ASN A 104 -16.72 4.19 5.04
N LEU A 105 -18.04 4.01 5.04
CA LEU A 105 -18.68 2.70 4.95
C LEU A 105 -19.42 2.64 3.63
N ASN A 106 -19.05 1.70 2.75
CA ASN A 106 -19.63 1.59 1.40
C ASN A 106 -19.61 2.93 0.64
N HIS A 107 -18.46 3.62 0.69
CA HIS A 107 -18.27 4.95 0.09
C HIS A 107 -19.11 6.10 0.69
N LEU A 108 -19.88 5.83 1.74
CA LEU A 108 -20.60 6.85 2.49
C LEU A 108 -19.71 7.35 3.64
N PRO A 109 -19.37 8.64 3.72
CA PRO A 109 -18.60 9.17 4.82
C PRO A 109 -19.34 9.02 6.15
N LEU A 110 -18.63 8.49 7.14
CA LEU A 110 -19.06 8.50 8.53
C LEU A 110 -18.52 9.82 9.12
N GLY A 111 -19.45 10.73 9.46
CA GLY A 111 -19.14 12.10 9.90
C GLY A 111 -18.37 12.21 11.23
N TYR A 112 -18.02 13.46 11.57
CA TYR A 112 -17.25 13.90 12.74
C TYR A 112 -18.04 13.89 14.04
#